data_AF-A0A133UKB4-F1
#
_entry.id   AF-A0A133UKB4-F1
#
_cell.length_a   1.000
_cell.length_b   1.000
_cell.length_c   1.000
_cell.angle_alpha   90.00
_cell.angle_beta   90.00
_cell.angle_gamma   90.00
#
_symmetry.space_group_name_H-M   'P 1'
#
loop_
_entity.id
_entity.type
_entity.pdbx_description
1 polymer ?
#
loop_
_entity_poly.entity_id
_entity_poly.type
_entity_poly.pdbx_seq_one_letter_code
_entity_poly.pdbx_strand_id
1 'polypeptide(L)'
;MGDSRYPIRHNIWIPSNIRIPRLEYQDELARRFVKFGYEVEVGERRGPDIVVEEPSTGEPVLVVGAKAYRLRSRRGLSDKFDLEVERARRAEVPLIAAVKNKLSELEMFRISEPEDLKDFTYSAPSWLVGEEATDEARKKEKECRRALRGLLLGKQKGKTAV
;
A
#
# COMPACT_ATOMS: atom_id res chain seq x y z
N MET A 1 -25.14 -29.59 -18.22
CA MET A 1 -24.68 -28.80 -19.37
C MET A 1 -25.02 -27.35 -19.11
N GLY A 2 -24.01 -26.50 -19.06
CA GLY A 2 -24.15 -25.09 -18.73
C GLY A 2 -22.81 -24.57 -18.22
N ASP A 3 -21.77 -24.72 -19.04
CA ASP A 3 -20.43 -24.17 -18.81
C ASP A 3 -20.54 -22.67 -18.50
N SER A 4 -20.34 -22.34 -17.22
CA SER A 4 -20.12 -20.97 -16.78
C SER A 4 -18.79 -20.52 -17.38
N ARG A 5 -18.88 -19.69 -18.41
CA ARG A 5 -17.77 -19.00 -19.03
C ARG A 5 -17.18 -18.02 -18.02
N TYR A 6 -16.22 -18.47 -17.23
CA TYR A 6 -15.26 -17.60 -16.59
C TYR A 6 -14.38 -16.97 -17.67
N PRO A 7 -14.37 -15.64 -17.87
CA PRO A 7 -13.24 -15.04 -18.55
C PRO A 7 -12.05 -15.08 -17.58
N ILE A 8 -11.14 -16.00 -17.83
CA ILE A 8 -9.77 -15.91 -17.33
C ILE A 8 -9.16 -14.62 -17.90
N ARG A 9 -8.28 -14.00 -17.11
CA ARG A 9 -7.12 -13.15 -17.47
C ARG A 9 -7.37 -11.65 -17.34
N HIS A 10 -6.55 -10.99 -16.52
CA HIS A 10 -5.39 -10.25 -17.01
C HIS A 10 -4.14 -10.65 -16.20
N ASN A 11 -3.37 -11.58 -16.76
CA ASN A 11 -1.97 -11.77 -16.39
C ASN A 11 -1.24 -10.47 -16.81
N ILE A 12 -0.74 -9.68 -15.86
CA ILE A 12 0.08 -8.52 -16.20
C ILE A 12 1.44 -9.04 -16.69
N TRP A 13 1.56 -9.26 -18.00
CA TRP A 13 2.86 -9.26 -18.65
C TRP A 13 3.30 -7.80 -18.74
N ILE A 14 4.44 -7.45 -18.14
CA ILE A 14 5.04 -6.12 -18.25
C ILE A 14 6.04 -6.17 -19.41
N PRO A 15 5.69 -5.73 -20.65
CA PRO A 15 6.67 -5.57 -21.71
C PRO A 15 7.73 -4.56 -21.29
N SER A 16 9.00 -4.91 -21.50
CA SER A 16 10.18 -4.11 -21.14
C SER A 16 10.31 -2.75 -21.83
N ASN A 17 9.33 -2.30 -22.64
CA ASN A 17 9.46 -1.17 -23.56
C ASN A 17 8.32 -0.13 -23.56
N ILE A 18 7.41 -0.11 -22.58
CA ILE A 18 6.39 0.96 -22.49
C ILE A 18 6.81 2.01 -21.46
N ARG A 19 7.21 3.20 -21.92
CA ARG A 19 7.43 4.38 -21.07
C ARG A 19 6.08 4.98 -20.65
N ILE A 20 5.49 4.43 -19.60
CA ILE A 20 4.44 5.07 -18.80
C ILE A 20 5.13 6.11 -17.89
N PRO A 21 4.57 7.31 -17.65
CA PRO A 21 5.13 8.26 -16.69
C PRO A 21 5.16 7.63 -15.28
N ARG A 22 6.33 7.08 -14.95
CA ARG A 22 6.77 6.41 -13.71
C ARG A 22 5.87 6.64 -12.49
N LEU A 23 4.95 5.69 -12.28
CA LEU A 23 4.30 5.43 -10.99
C LEU A 23 5.22 4.54 -10.12
N GLU A 24 6.50 4.91 -10.01
CA GLU A 24 7.55 4.05 -9.46
C GLU A 24 7.27 3.53 -8.06
N TYR A 25 6.63 4.34 -7.21
CA TYR A 25 6.49 3.99 -5.80
C TYR A 25 5.39 2.95 -5.56
N GLN A 26 4.25 3.06 -6.22
CA GLN A 26 3.22 2.01 -6.16
C GLN A 26 3.74 0.69 -6.75
N ASP A 27 4.50 0.75 -7.86
CA ASP A 27 5.08 -0.45 -8.48
C ASP A 27 6.11 -1.11 -7.56
N GLU A 28 6.92 -0.29 -6.87
CA GLU A 28 7.88 -0.76 -5.88
C GLU A 28 7.18 -1.48 -4.72
N LEU A 29 6.10 -0.90 -4.18
CA LEU A 29 5.32 -1.50 -3.11
C LEU A 29 4.57 -2.75 -3.56
N ALA A 30 3.93 -2.73 -4.72
CA ALA A 30 3.25 -3.87 -5.33
C ALA A 30 4.18 -5.09 -5.43
N ARG A 31 5.41 -4.89 -5.92
CA ARG A 31 6.44 -5.95 -5.97
C ARG A 31 6.79 -6.51 -4.59
N ARG A 32 6.72 -5.70 -3.52
CA ARG A 32 6.95 -6.19 -2.15
C ARG A 32 5.81 -7.12 -1.73
N PHE A 33 4.55 -6.75 -1.95
CA PHE A 33 3.40 -7.61 -1.61
C PHE A 33 3.39 -8.93 -2.39
N VAL A 34 3.72 -8.89 -3.69
CA VAL A 34 3.87 -10.10 -4.51
C VAL A 34 4.94 -11.05 -3.95
N LYS A 35 6.07 -10.52 -3.44
CA LYS A 35 7.10 -11.34 -2.78
C LYS A 35 6.63 -11.99 -1.48
N PHE A 36 5.60 -11.45 -0.84
CA PHE A 36 4.94 -12.09 0.30
C PHE A 36 3.90 -13.13 -0.13
N GLY A 37 3.65 -13.30 -1.43
CA GLY A 37 2.72 -14.27 -1.97
C GLY A 37 1.29 -13.76 -2.10
N TYR A 38 1.07 -12.44 -2.11
CA TYR A 38 -0.23 -11.84 -2.38
C TYR A 38 -0.40 -11.50 -3.87
N GLU A 39 -1.65 -11.44 -4.33
CA GLU A 39 -1.99 -10.81 -5.60
C GLU A 39 -2.19 -9.31 -5.40
N VAL A 40 -1.97 -8.52 -6.45
CA VAL A 40 -2.05 -7.06 -6.38
C VAL A 40 -2.73 -6.48 -7.62
N GLU A 41 -3.73 -5.64 -7.38
CA GLU A 41 -4.29 -4.72 -8.37
C GLU A 41 -3.61 -3.36 -8.19
N VAL A 42 -3.03 -2.81 -9.25
CA VAL A 42 -2.38 -1.49 -9.24
C VAL A 42 -3.23 -0.51 -10.04
N GLY A 43 -3.66 0.57 -9.39
CA GLY A 43 -4.53 1.57 -10.00
C GLY A 43 -3.81 2.42 -11.06
N GLU A 44 -4.48 2.69 -12.18
CA GLU A 44 -3.86 3.40 -13.31
C GLU A 44 -3.98 4.93 -13.29
N ARG A 45 -4.82 5.55 -12.43
CA ARG A 45 -4.88 7.03 -12.16
C ARG A 45 -6.11 7.53 -11.40
N ARG A 46 -7.22 6.77 -11.39
CA ARG A 46 -8.53 7.19 -10.83
C ARG A 46 -9.13 6.17 -9.85
N GLY A 47 -8.28 5.37 -9.23
CA GLY A 47 -8.67 4.38 -8.24
C GLY A 47 -7.67 4.40 -7.06
N PRO A 48 -7.85 3.52 -6.07
CA PRO A 48 -6.85 3.31 -5.04
C PRO A 48 -5.51 2.94 -5.69
N ASP A 49 -4.38 3.38 -5.13
CA ASP A 49 -3.09 3.10 -5.75
C ASP A 49 -2.82 1.58 -5.83
N ILE A 50 -3.11 0.83 -4.75
CA ILE A 50 -2.95 -0.63 -4.72
C ILE A 50 -4.09 -1.27 -3.91
N VAL A 51 -4.68 -2.33 -4.45
CA VAL A 51 -5.48 -3.30 -3.69
C VAL A 51 -4.68 -4.58 -3.62
N VAL A 52 -4.49 -5.12 -2.41
CA VAL A 52 -3.79 -6.39 -2.21
C VAL A 52 -4.84 -7.45 -1.90
N GLU A 53 -4.74 -8.56 -2.60
CA GLU A 53 -5.74 -9.61 -2.64
C GLU A 53 -5.16 -10.94 -2.19
N GLU A 54 -6.01 -11.76 -1.57
CA GLU A 54 -5.69 -13.14 -1.24
C GLU A 54 -5.74 -13.99 -2.52
N PRO A 55 -4.63 -14.63 -2.95
CA PRO A 55 -4.59 -15.37 -4.22
C PRO A 55 -5.61 -16.52 -4.30
N SER A 56 -5.97 -17.11 -3.16
CA SER A 56 -6.89 -18.26 -3.12
C SER A 56 -8.35 -17.88 -3.33
N THR A 57 -8.74 -16.64 -2.99
CA THR A 57 -10.13 -16.19 -3.05
C THR A 57 -10.35 -15.00 -3.98
N GLY A 58 -9.30 -14.26 -4.33
CA GLY A 58 -9.38 -12.97 -5.01
C GLY A 58 -10.00 -11.87 -4.14
N GLU A 59 -10.17 -12.11 -2.83
CA GLU A 59 -10.76 -11.13 -1.94
C GLU A 59 -9.71 -10.09 -1.50
N PRO A 60 -10.08 -8.79 -1.44
CA PRO A 60 -9.21 -7.77 -0.87
C PRO A 60 -8.85 -8.12 0.58
N VAL A 61 -7.58 -7.98 0.93
CA VAL A 61 -7.10 -8.16 2.31
C VAL A 61 -6.58 -6.85 2.93
N LEU A 62 -6.20 -5.89 2.09
CA LEU A 62 -5.82 -4.53 2.47
C LEU A 62 -5.80 -3.62 1.24
N VAL A 63 -5.91 -2.32 1.49
CA VAL A 63 -5.75 -1.27 0.49
C VAL A 63 -4.53 -0.43 0.84
N VAL A 64 -3.77 0.02 -0.15
CA VAL A 64 -2.57 0.84 0.05
C VAL A 64 -2.69 2.13 -0.75
N GLY A 65 -2.44 3.26 -0.06
CA GLY A 65 -2.10 4.51 -0.72
C GLY A 65 -0.59 4.71 -0.70
N ALA A 66 0.01 4.85 -1.87
CA ALA A 66 1.43 4.95 -2.12
C ALA A 66 1.79 6.37 -2.61
N LYS A 67 2.15 7.27 -1.68
CA LYS A 67 2.42 8.67 -2.02
C LYS A 67 3.90 9.03 -1.83
N ALA A 68 4.55 9.48 -2.90
CA ALA A 68 5.96 9.88 -2.87
C ALA A 68 6.12 11.39 -3.12
N TYR A 69 6.67 12.11 -2.14
CA TYR A 69 6.80 13.57 -2.15
C TYR A 69 8.21 14.03 -1.80
N ARG A 70 8.58 15.27 -2.15
CA ARG A 70 9.77 15.93 -1.60
C ARG A 70 9.35 16.70 -0.34
N LEU A 71 9.53 16.10 0.83
CA LEU A 71 9.00 16.63 2.10
C LEU A 71 10.09 17.40 2.86
N ARG A 72 10.19 18.71 2.61
CA ARG A 72 11.09 19.59 3.38
C ARG A 72 10.53 19.98 4.74
N SER A 73 9.21 19.97 4.89
CA SER A 73 8.50 20.35 6.10
C SER A 73 7.24 19.51 6.28
N ARG A 74 6.64 19.56 7.47
CA ARG A 74 5.41 18.82 7.80
C ARG A 74 4.26 19.30 6.93
N ARG A 75 3.42 18.36 6.49
CA ARG A 75 2.25 18.61 5.66
C ARG A 75 1.14 17.63 6.00
N GLY A 76 -0.10 18.13 6.04
CA GLY A 76 -1.31 17.30 6.06
C GLY A 76 -1.53 16.63 4.71
N LEU A 77 -1.80 15.33 4.72
CA LEU A 77 -1.96 14.51 3.52
C LEU A 77 -3.28 13.74 3.50
N SER A 78 -4.20 13.98 4.44
CA SER A 78 -5.46 13.24 4.55
C SER A 78 -6.22 13.19 3.22
N ASP A 79 -6.36 14.34 2.56
CA ASP A 79 -7.04 14.53 1.26
C ASP A 79 -6.40 13.76 0.10
N LYS A 80 -5.20 13.20 0.30
CA LYS A 80 -4.51 12.40 -0.70
C LYS A 80 -4.87 10.94 -0.64
N PHE A 81 -5.61 10.52 0.38
CA PHE A 81 -5.99 9.11 0.58
C PHE A 81 -7.50 8.87 0.42
N ASP A 82 -8.28 9.84 -0.05
CA ASP A 82 -9.75 9.75 -0.06
C ASP A 82 -10.26 8.50 -0.82
N LEU A 83 -9.67 8.19 -1.97
CA LEU A 83 -10.05 7.01 -2.77
C LEU A 83 -9.68 5.70 -2.08
N GLU A 84 -8.51 5.65 -1.44
CA GLU A 84 -8.05 4.48 -0.70
C GLU A 84 -8.86 4.26 0.58
N VAL A 85 -9.18 5.34 1.30
CA VAL A 85 -10.07 5.32 2.46
C VAL A 85 -11.44 4.79 2.07
N GLU A 86 -12.02 5.30 0.98
CA GLU A 86 -13.32 4.85 0.49
C GLU A 86 -13.29 3.36 0.11
N ARG A 87 -12.27 2.92 -0.64
CA ARG A 87 -12.13 1.51 -1.03
C ARG A 87 -11.98 0.60 0.19
N ALA A 88 -11.11 0.97 1.13
CA ALA A 88 -10.83 0.21 2.35
C ALA A 88 -12.09 0.07 3.22
N ARG A 89 -12.85 1.16 3.38
CA ARG A 89 -14.14 1.14 4.09
C ARG A 89 -15.17 0.23 3.42
N ARG A 90 -15.32 0.31 2.10
CA ARG A 90 -16.28 -0.53 1.35
C ARG A 90 -15.93 -2.02 1.41
N ALA A 91 -14.65 -2.34 1.46
CA ALA A 91 -14.18 -3.73 1.55
C ALA A 91 -14.02 -4.21 3.01
N GLU A 92 -14.22 -3.34 4.00
CA GLU A 92 -13.99 -3.64 5.43
C GLU A 92 -12.58 -4.20 5.70
N VAL A 93 -11.58 -3.64 5.03
CA VAL A 93 -10.17 -4.02 5.17
C VAL A 93 -9.28 -2.86 5.62
N PRO A 94 -8.09 -3.15 6.20
CA PRO A 94 -7.18 -2.11 6.64
C PRO A 94 -6.67 -1.25 5.49
N LEU A 95 -6.42 0.04 5.79
CA LEU A 95 -5.69 0.97 4.93
C LEU A 95 -4.24 1.06 5.37
N ILE A 96 -3.33 0.98 4.39
CA ILE A 96 -1.92 1.29 4.55
C ILE A 96 -1.63 2.61 3.84
N ALA A 97 -1.42 3.67 4.63
CA ALA A 97 -0.92 4.94 4.11
C ALA A 97 0.62 4.90 4.08
N ALA A 98 1.15 4.59 2.90
CA ALA A 98 2.57 4.52 2.61
C ALA A 98 3.06 5.85 2.02
N VAL A 99 3.96 6.53 2.72
CA VAL A 99 4.52 7.81 2.30
C VAL A 99 6.03 7.73 2.20
N LYS A 100 6.59 8.09 1.04
CA LYS A 100 8.03 8.17 0.79
C LYS A 100 8.48 9.63 0.66
N ASN A 101 9.53 10.00 1.39
CA ASN A 101 10.23 11.25 1.15
C ASN A 101 11.34 11.04 0.12
N LYS A 102 11.19 11.61 -1.08
CA LYS A 102 12.14 11.53 -2.20
C LYS A 102 13.47 12.27 -1.96
N LEU A 103 13.59 13.02 -0.86
CA LEU A 103 14.83 13.73 -0.53
C LEU A 103 15.77 12.82 0.28
N SER A 104 15.22 12.17 1.32
CA SER A 104 15.97 11.30 2.22
C SER A 104 15.81 9.81 1.92
N GLU A 105 14.96 9.46 0.95
CA GLU A 105 14.53 8.10 0.59
C GLU A 105 13.85 7.29 1.71
N LEU A 106 13.49 7.96 2.82
CA LEU A 106 12.78 7.35 3.94
C LEU A 106 11.32 7.05 3.60
N GLU A 107 10.82 5.95 4.14
CA GLU A 107 9.43 5.51 4.04
C GLU A 107 8.74 5.48 5.40
N MET A 108 7.45 5.79 5.40
CA MET A 108 6.55 5.59 6.51
C MET A 108 5.37 4.74 6.06
N PHE A 109 4.97 3.80 6.91
CA PHE A 109 3.75 3.02 6.76
C PHE A 109 2.88 3.26 7.99
N ARG A 110 1.67 3.80 7.79
CA ARG A 110 0.64 3.80 8.83
C ARG A 110 -0.45 2.81 8.44
N ILE A 111 -0.74 1.89 9.34
CA ILE A 111 -1.85 0.96 9.21
C ILE A 111 -3.03 1.58 9.98
N SER A 112 -4.20 1.61 9.37
CA SER A 112 -5.46 2.04 10.00
C SER A 112 -6.49 0.94 9.79
N GLU A 113 -7.10 0.46 10.86
CA GLU A 113 -8.15 -0.57 10.78
C GLU A 113 -9.45 0.07 10.26
N PRO A 114 -10.40 -0.73 9.72
CA PRO A 114 -11.63 -0.21 9.11
C PRO A 114 -12.42 0.77 10.00
N GLU A 115 -12.46 0.51 11.30
CA GLU A 115 -13.12 1.35 12.31
C GLU A 115 -12.51 2.76 12.42
N ASP A 116 -11.21 2.89 12.20
CA ASP A 116 -10.47 4.16 12.30
C ASP A 116 -10.65 5.05 11.06
N LEU A 117 -11.22 4.51 9.98
CA LEU A 117 -11.31 5.21 8.70
C LEU A 117 -12.41 6.26 8.63
N LYS A 118 -13.34 6.28 9.59
CA LYS A 118 -14.44 7.26 9.63
C LYS A 118 -13.91 8.69 9.80
N ASP A 119 -12.90 8.86 10.65
CA ASP A 119 -12.27 10.14 11.00
C ASP A 119 -10.80 10.15 10.58
N PHE A 120 -10.50 9.57 9.40
CA PHE A 120 -9.14 9.41 8.92
C PHE A 120 -8.42 10.76 8.78
N THR A 121 -7.31 10.89 9.50
CA THR A 121 -6.42 12.04 9.40
C THR A 121 -4.99 11.56 9.21
N TYR A 122 -4.24 12.21 8.32
CA TYR A 122 -2.85 11.87 8.08
C TYR A 122 -1.98 13.11 7.94
N SER A 123 -0.83 13.10 8.60
CA SER A 123 0.22 14.10 8.46
C SER A 123 1.58 13.44 8.46
N ALA A 124 2.49 13.93 7.62
CA ALA A 124 3.87 13.47 7.66
C ALA A 124 4.49 13.78 9.04
N PRO A 125 5.07 12.77 9.73
CA PRO A 125 5.72 12.97 11.02
C PRO A 125 7.02 13.75 10.84
N SER A 126 7.48 14.40 11.90
CA SER A 126 8.70 15.22 11.87
C SER A 126 9.94 14.44 11.45
N TRP A 127 10.05 13.15 11.81
CA TRP A 127 11.20 12.32 11.45
C TRP A 127 11.24 11.95 9.96
N LEU A 128 10.12 12.06 9.23
CA LEU A 128 10.05 11.75 7.80
C LEU A 128 10.46 12.93 6.92
N VAL A 129 10.43 14.16 7.45
CA VAL A 129 10.69 15.39 6.69
C VAL A 129 12.17 15.80 6.81
N GLY A 130 12.67 16.51 5.81
CA GLY A 130 14.07 16.94 5.71
C GLY A 130 14.77 16.37 4.48
N GLU A 131 15.99 16.85 4.23
CA GLU A 131 16.77 16.42 3.07
C GLU A 131 17.62 15.18 3.34
N GLU A 132 17.97 14.90 4.60
CA GLU A 132 18.82 13.77 4.99
C GLU A 132 18.12 12.86 6.02
N ALA A 133 18.43 11.57 5.95
CA ALA A 133 17.90 10.57 6.87
C ALA A 133 18.77 10.46 8.13
N THR A 134 18.24 10.94 9.27
CA THR A 134 18.88 10.78 10.58
C THR A 134 18.82 9.32 11.07
N ASP A 135 19.68 8.95 12.01
CA ASP A 135 19.67 7.60 12.61
C ASP A 135 18.35 7.29 13.33
N GLU A 136 17.77 8.29 14.00
CA GLU A 136 16.45 8.17 14.63
C GLU A 136 15.37 7.89 13.57
N ALA A 137 15.38 8.63 12.47
CA ALA A 137 14.42 8.44 11.39
C ALA A 137 14.56 7.07 10.73
N ARG A 138 15.79 6.58 10.53
CA ARG A 138 16.06 5.21 10.04
C ARG A 138 15.56 4.15 11.02
N LYS A 139 15.69 4.37 12.32
CA LYS A 139 15.14 3.48 13.34
C LYS A 139 13.62 3.43 13.26
N LYS A 140 12.95 4.58 13.11
CA LYS A 140 11.50 4.69 12.94
C LYS A 140 11.01 4.02 11.65
N GLU A 141 11.71 4.19 10.55
CA GLU A 141 11.40 3.47 9.31
C GLU A 141 11.49 1.95 9.51
N LYS A 142 12.55 1.46 10.16
CA LYS A 142 12.69 0.02 10.46
C LYS A 142 11.54 -0.50 11.32
N GLU A 143 11.10 0.26 12.32
CA GLU A 143 9.92 -0.06 13.15
C GLU A 143 8.65 -0.18 12.29
N CYS A 144 8.40 0.80 11.42
CA CYS A 144 7.23 0.80 10.52
C CYS A 144 7.26 -0.41 9.55
N ARG A 145 8.42 -0.69 8.93
CA ARG A 145 8.59 -1.84 8.03
C ARG A 145 8.39 -3.17 8.77
N ARG A 146 8.82 -3.26 10.03
CA ARG A 146 8.61 -4.44 10.87
C ARG A 146 7.12 -4.63 11.18
N ALA A 147 6.39 -3.56 11.49
CA ALA A 147 4.95 -3.62 11.73
C ALA A 147 4.19 -4.10 10.47
N LEU A 148 4.52 -3.53 9.29
CA LEU A 148 3.97 -3.97 8.01
C LEU A 148 4.21 -5.46 7.75
N ARG A 149 5.45 -5.92 7.92
CA ARG A 149 5.79 -7.34 7.78
C ARG A 149 5.02 -8.23 8.77
N GLY A 150 4.86 -7.76 10.00
CA GLY A 150 4.08 -8.45 11.03
C GLY A 150 2.62 -8.64 10.61
N LEU A 151 1.98 -7.58 10.11
CA LEU A 151 0.62 -7.62 9.58
C LEU A 151 0.48 -8.65 8.45
N LEU A 152 1.37 -8.57 7.44
CA LEU A 152 1.34 -9.45 6.27
C LEU A 152 1.53 -10.92 6.63
N LEU A 153 2.42 -11.24 7.58
CA LEU A 153 2.62 -12.62 8.03
C LEU A 153 1.54 -13.09 9.00
N GLY A 154 0.96 -12.21 9.82
CA GLY A 154 -0.12 -12.53 10.74
C GLY A 154 -1.39 -12.93 10.00
N LYS A 155 -1.74 -12.20 8.93
CA LYS A 155 -2.88 -12.53 8.06
C LYS A 155 -2.71 -13.88 7.34
N GLN A 156 -1.48 -14.34 7.09
CA GLN A 156 -1.21 -15.69 6.58
C GLN A 156 -1.36 -16.78 7.66
N LYS A 157 -0.90 -16.52 8.89
CA LYS A 157 -0.89 -17.50 9.99
C LYS A 157 -2.26 -17.75 10.63
N GLY A 158 -3.19 -16.80 10.55
CA GLY A 158 -4.57 -16.99 11.00
C GLY A 158 -5.33 -18.11 10.28
N LYS A 159 -4.72 -18.74 9.26
CA LYS A 159 -5.30 -19.78 8.43
C LYS A 159 -4.66 -21.17 8.60
N THR A 160 -3.70 -21.36 9.51
CA THR A 160 -3.15 -22.71 9.83
C THR A 160 -3.90 -23.41 10.98
N ALA A 161 -5.15 -23.02 11.22
CA ALA A 161 -6.04 -23.67 12.18
C ALA A 161 -7.29 -24.18 11.45
N VAL A 162 -7.12 -25.27 10.70
CA VAL A 162 -8.17 -26.24 10.35
C VAL A 162 -7.56 -27.62 10.46
#